data_AF-A0A8T6SLN9-F1
#
_entry.id   AF-A0A8T6SLN9-F1
#
_cell.length_a   1.000
_cell.length_b   1.000
_cell.length_c   1.000
_cell.angle_alpha   90.00
_cell.angle_beta   90.00
_cell.angle_gamma   90.00
#
_symmetry.space_group_name_H-M   'P 1'
#
loop_
_entity.id
_entity.type
_entity.pdbx_description
1 polymer ?
#
loop_
_entity_poly.entity_id
_entity_poly.type
_entity_poly.pdbx_seq_one_letter_code
_entity_poly.pdbx_strand_id
1 'polypeptide(L)' 'EAEMLNYLLYDEATEVILLYVEDIRSGREFIRVTKTVTKVKPVVALKSGKTRAGARAAASHTGAMAGS' A
#
# COMPACT_ATOMS: atom_id res chain seq x y z
N GLU A 1 1.82 -6.20 2.45
CA GLU A 1 1.16 -4.89 2.74
C GLU A 1 0.03 -5.05 3.76
N ALA A 2 -0.97 -5.90 3.51
CA ALA A 2 -2.12 -6.07 4.42
C ALA A 2 -1.73 -6.55 5.83
N GLU A 3 -0.80 -7.50 5.94
CA GLU A 3 -0.31 -7.98 7.24
C GLU A 3 0.34 -6.88 8.08
N MET A 4 1.18 -6.05 7.46
CA MET A 4 1.81 -4.90 8.12
C MET A 4 0.78 -3.88 8.60
N LEU A 5 -0.24 -3.59 7.78
CA LEU A 5 -1.34 -2.72 8.19
C LEU A 5 -2.09 -3.27 9.40
N ASN A 6 -2.31 -4.59 9.44
CA ASN A 6 -2.97 -5.24 10.57
C ASN A 6 -2.10 -5.22 11.82
N TYR A 7 -0.79 -5.39 11.69
CA TYR A 7 0.15 -5.23 12.80
C TYR A 7 0.13 -3.79 13.36
N LEU A 8 0.30 -2.80 12.48
CA LEU A 8 0.35 -1.38 12.86
C LEU A 8 -0.97 -0.87 13.44
N LEU A 9 -2.09 -1.54 13.20
CA LEU A 9 -3.36 -1.24 13.85
C LEU A 9 -3.26 -1.33 15.38
N TYR A 10 -2.55 -2.34 15.89
CA TYR A 10 -2.47 -2.65 17.32
C TYR A 10 -1.21 -2.12 18.00
N ASP A 11 -0.26 -1.56 17.23
CA ASP A 11 0.93 -0.92 17.79
C ASP A 11 0.58 0.45 18.40
N GLU A 12 0.60 0.58 19.72
CA GLU A 12 0.22 1.82 20.42
C GLU A 12 1.16 3.00 20.10
N ALA A 13 2.40 2.74 19.71
CA ALA A 13 3.36 3.79 19.37
C ALA A 13 3.11 4.41 17.98
N THR A 14 2.37 3.72 17.10
CA THR A 14 2.08 4.21 15.75
C THR A 14 0.79 5.02 15.74
N GLU A 15 0.89 6.33 15.51
CA GLU A 15 -0.27 7.22 15.40
C GLU A 15 -0.77 7.41 13.96
N VAL A 16 0.13 7.34 12.98
CA VAL A 16 -0.16 7.57 11.55
C VAL A 16 0.64 6.60 10.69
N ILE A 17 0.04 6.11 9.59
CA ILE A 17 0.66 5.16 8.68
C ILE A 17 0.87 5.80 7.31
N LEU A 18 2.11 5.80 6.81
CA LEU A 18 2.44 6.17 5.44
C LEU A 18 2.70 4.92 4.60
N LEU A 19 1.98 4.79 3.49
CA LEU A 19 2.17 3.73 2.51
C LEU A 19 2.81 4.30 1.25
N TYR A 20 3.98 3.80 0.87
CA TYR A 20 4.52 3.96 -0.47
C TYR A 20 4.16 2.72 -1.30
N VAL A 21 3.29 2.88 -2.29
CA VAL A 21 2.63 1.77 -2.97
C VAL A 21 3.10 1.67 -4.42
N GLU A 22 3.95 0.69 -4.70
CA GLU A 22 4.41 0.38 -6.06
C GLU A 22 3.53 -0.65 -6.74
N ASP A 23 3.16 -1.70 -6.00
CA ASP A 23 2.22 -2.74 -6.43
C ASP A 23 1.41 -3.23 -5.22
N ILE A 24 0.28 -3.89 -5.47
CA ILE A 24 -0.55 -4.53 -4.44
C ILE A 24 -0.80 -5.97 -4.86
N ARG A 25 -0.10 -6.91 -4.20
CA ARG A 25 -0.18 -8.34 -4.57
C ARG A 25 -1.56 -8.96 -4.33
N SER A 26 -2.28 -8.50 -3.32
CA SER A 26 -3.59 -9.03 -2.91
C SER A 26 -4.60 -7.92 -2.68
N GLY A 27 -5.13 -7.35 -3.76
CA GLY A 27 -5.99 -6.16 -3.73
C GLY A 27 -7.23 -6.28 -2.83
N ARG A 28 -7.95 -7.41 -2.88
CA ARG A 28 -9.14 -7.63 -2.03
C ARG A 28 -8.79 -7.63 -0.54
N GLU A 29 -7.70 -8.31 -0.18
CA GLU A 29 -7.21 -8.37 1.19
C GLU A 29 -6.77 -7.00 1.68
N PHE A 30 -5.96 -6.31 0.86
CA PHE A 30 -5.50 -4.96 1.13
C PHE A 30 -6.65 -4.00 1.40
N ILE A 31 -7.69 -4.00 0.55
CA ILE A 31 -8.88 -3.15 0.75
C ILE A 31 -9.60 -3.51 2.05
N ARG A 32 -9.78 -4.80 2.35
CA ARG A 32 -10.47 -5.23 3.56
C ARG A 32 -9.75 -4.76 4.82
N VAL A 33 -8.43 -4.99 4.91
CA VAL A 33 -7.64 -4.57 6.08
C VAL A 33 -7.56 -3.05 6.17
N THR A 34 -7.24 -2.36 5.07
CA THR A 34 -7.12 -0.90 5.05
C THR A 34 -8.40 -0.22 5.54
N LYS A 35 -9.59 -0.72 5.14
CA LYS A 35 -10.89 -0.21 5.62
C LYS A 35 -11.09 -0.33 7.13
N THR A 36 -10.50 -1.33 7.77
CA THR A 36 -10.54 -1.47 9.23
C THR A 36 -9.55 -0.52 9.88
N VAL A 37 -8.32 -0.47 9.35
CA VAL A 37 -7.24 0.37 9.90
C VAL A 37 -7.59 1.85 9.86
N THR A 38 -8.14 2.35 8.74
CA THR A 38 -8.46 3.77 8.55
C THR A 38 -9.57 4.29 9.47
N LYS A 39 -10.31 3.42 10.15
CA LYS A 39 -11.29 3.82 11.17
C LYS A 39 -10.63 4.23 12.48
N VAL A 40 -9.38 3.79 12.72
CA VAL A 40 -8.66 3.98 13.97
C VAL A 40 -7.45 4.88 13.75
N LYS A 41 -6.69 4.65 12.67
CA LYS A 41 -5.44 5.36 12.39
C LYS A 41 -5.46 5.99 11.00
N PRO A 42 -5.07 7.27 10.86
CA PRO A 42 -4.92 7.89 9.56
C PRO A 42 -3.91 7.13 8.68
N VAL A 43 -4.29 6.86 7.43
CA VAL A 43 -3.41 6.23 6.44
C VAL A 43 -3.25 7.17 5.25
N VAL A 44 -2.01 7.52 4.91
CA VAL A 44 -1.65 8.30 3.72
C VAL A 44 -0.99 7.37 2.72
N ALA A 45 -1.42 7.37 1.47
CA ALA A 45 -0.86 6.51 0.44
C ALA A 45 -0.27 7.31 -0.73
N LEU A 46 1.02 7.09 -1.00
CA LEU A 46 1.72 7.56 -2.19
C LEU A 46 1.84 6.41 -3.18
N LYS A 47 0.96 6.39 -4.19
CA LYS A 47 1.03 5.42 -5.29
C LYS A 47 2.06 5.88 -6.32
N SER A 48 3.14 5.11 -6.50
CA SER A 48 4.12 5.32 -7.57
C SER A 48 3.62 4.73 -8.89
N GLY A 49 4.21 5.12 -10.02
CA GLY A 49 3.86 4.52 -11.32
C GLY A 49 2.47 4.86 -11.86
N LYS A 50 1.81 5.94 -11.41
CA LYS A 50 0.50 6.37 -11.93
C LYS A 50 0.48 6.72 -13.42
N THR A 51 1.63 7.03 -14.01
CA THR A 51 1.76 7.32 -15.45
C THR A 51 2.27 6.09 -16.18
N ARG A 52 1.96 5.93 -17.47
CA ARG A 52 2.51 4.82 -18.29
C ARG A 52 4.04 4.78 -18.31
N ALA A 53 4.69 5.95 -18.22
CA ALA A 53 6.14 6.03 -18.10
C ALA A 53 6.62 5.55 -16.72
N GLY A 54 5.96 6.01 -15.65
CA GLY A 54 6.28 5.60 -14.28
C GLY A 54 5.99 4.11 -14.01
N ALA A 55 4.91 3.58 -14.57
CA ALA A 55 4.56 2.16 -14.49
C ALA A 55 5.63 1.28 -15.15
N ARG A 56 6.10 1.68 -16.34
CA ARG A 56 7.21 0.99 -17.04
C ARG A 56 8.52 1.08 -16.26
N ALA A 57 8.84 2.25 -15.73
CA ALA A 57 10.03 2.43 -14.89
C ALA A 57 9.96 1.55 -13.62
N ALA A 58 8.83 1.52 -12.92
CA ALA A 58 8.62 0.69 -11.74
C ALA A 58 8.72 -0.82 -12.06
N ALA A 59 8.12 -1.26 -13.18
CA ALA A 59 8.21 -2.64 -13.64
C ALA A 59 9.64 -3.05 -14.00
N SER A 60 10.44 -2.15 -14.60
CA SER A 60 11.83 -2.43 -14.95
C SER A 60 12.75 -2.60 -13.72
N HIS A 61 12.44 -1.94 -12.61
CA HIS A 61 13.24 -1.99 -11.40
C HIS A 61 12.87 -3.16 -10.47
N THR A 62 11.58 -3.48 -10.39
CA THR A 62 11.08 -4.52 -9.47
C THR A 62 10.86 -5.88 -10.14
N GLY A 63 10.91 -5.94 -11.48
CA GLY A 63 10.57 -7.14 -12.25
C GLY A 63 9.08 -7.53 -12.18
N ALA A 64 8.26 -6.75 -11.48
CA ALA A 64 6.83 -6.97 -11.38
C ALA A 64 6.14 -6.46 -12.65
N MET A 65 5.15 -7.21 -13.16
CA MET A 65 4.28 -6.68 -14.21
C MET A 65 3.54 -5.47 -13.67
N ALA A 66 3.65 -4.32 -14.36
CA ALA A 66 2.98 -3.09 -13.94
C ALA A 66 1.48 -3.34 -13.77
N GLY A 67 0.99 -3.22 -12.54
CA GLY A 67 -0.43 -3.35 -12.21
C GLY A 67 -1.26 -2.29 -12.93
N SER A 68 -2.42 -2.71 -13.43
CA SER A 68 -3.43 -1.91 -14.15
C SER A 68 -4.22 -0.98 -13.22
#